data_AF-A0A6L8Q7Q2-F1
#
_entry.id   AF-A0A6L8Q7Q2-F1
#
_cell.length_a   1.000
_cell.length_b   1.000
_cell.length_c   1.000
_cell.angle_alpha   90.00
_cell.angle_beta   90.00
_cell.angle_gamma   90.00
#
_symmetry.space_group_name_H-M   'P 1'
#
loop_
_entity.id
_entity.type
_entity.pdbx_description
1 polymer ?
#
loop_
_entity_poly.entity_id
_entity_poly.type
_entity_poly.pdbx_seq_one_letter_code
_entity_poly.pdbx_strand_id
1 'polypeptide(L)'
;MPVISKFLIAAFLVFFLNAVPVGAASFVDNQNGSVTDSTTGLMWQQGDSFHDLKKGLNWYDALEYVAIKNSEKFAGHSDWRL
;
A
#
# COMPACT_ATOMS: atom_id res chain seq x y z
N MET A 1 -36.59 -38.15 5.09
CA MET A 1 -36.69 -37.00 6.01
C MET A 1 -35.76 -35.89 5.51
N PRO A 2 -36.27 -34.74 5.01
CA PRO A 2 -35.50 -33.80 4.17
C PRO A 2 -34.96 -32.59 4.96
N VAL A 3 -34.49 -32.80 6.18
CA VAL A 3 -34.03 -31.69 7.04
C VAL A 3 -32.51 -31.45 6.90
N ILE A 4 -31.75 -32.48 6.52
CA ILE A 4 -30.28 -32.42 6.40
C ILE A 4 -29.84 -31.63 5.15
N SER A 5 -30.62 -31.67 4.06
CA SER A 5 -30.31 -31.00 2.79
C SER A 5 -30.40 -29.47 2.87
N LYS A 6 -31.34 -28.93 3.67
CA LYS A 6 -31.53 -27.48 3.82
C LYS A 6 -30.41 -26.82 4.64
N PHE A 7 -29.76 -27.57 5.52
CA PHE A 7 -28.63 -27.08 6.34
C PHE A 7 -27.34 -26.92 5.53
N LEU A 8 -27.10 -27.81 4.57
CA LEU A 8 -25.92 -27.74 3.69
C LEU A 8 -26.00 -26.57 2.69
N ILE A 9 -27.19 -26.26 2.18
CA ILE A 9 -27.40 -25.16 1.22
C ILE A 9 -27.34 -23.79 1.92
N ALA A 10 -27.88 -23.67 3.14
CA ALA A 10 -27.80 -22.43 3.92
C ALA A 10 -26.36 -22.07 4.30
N ALA A 11 -25.51 -23.07 4.61
CA ALA A 11 -24.09 -22.85 4.89
C ALA A 11 -23.29 -22.47 3.62
N PHE A 12 -23.69 -22.98 2.45
CA PHE A 12 -23.01 -22.68 1.18
C PHE A 12 -23.30 -21.25 0.69
N LEU A 13 -24.49 -20.70 0.93
CA LEU A 13 -24.85 -19.33 0.53
C LEU A 13 -24.16 -18.26 1.41
N VAL A 14 -23.97 -18.53 2.70
CA VAL A 14 -23.32 -17.60 3.64
C VAL A 14 -21.80 -17.51 3.41
N PHE A 15 -21.19 -18.54 2.82
CA PHE A 15 -19.76 -18.56 2.52
C PHE A 15 -19.38 -17.76 1.26
N PHE A 16 -20.31 -17.57 0.31
CA PHE A 16 -20.05 -16.79 -0.92
C PHE A 16 -20.41 -15.30 -0.80
N LEU A 17 -21.23 -14.90 0.18
CA LEU A 17 -21.64 -13.49 0.37
C LEU A 17 -20.59 -12.62 1.09
N ASN A 18 -19.51 -13.19 1.61
CA ASN A 18 -18.46 -12.45 2.34
C ASN A 18 -17.06 -12.49 1.69
N ALA A 19 -16.93 -13.01 0.46
CA ALA A 19 -15.64 -13.25 -0.18
C ALA A 19 -15.23 -12.23 -1.26
N VAL A 20 -15.87 -11.05 -1.29
CA VAL A 20 -15.29 -9.93 -2.03
C VAL A 20 -14.92 -8.88 -1.00
N PRO A 21 -13.64 -8.76 -0.60
CA PRO A 21 -13.18 -7.61 0.14
C PRO A 21 -13.23 -6.43 -0.84
N VAL A 22 -14.42 -5.83 -0.99
CA VAL A 22 -14.59 -4.50 -1.54
C VAL A 22 -13.84 -3.58 -0.58
N GLY A 23 -12.59 -3.25 -0.90
CA GLY A 23 -11.81 -2.26 -0.15
C GLY A 23 -10.41 -2.68 0.34
N ALA A 24 -9.84 -3.81 -0.09
CA ALA A 24 -8.44 -4.08 0.18
C ALA A 24 -7.54 -3.39 -0.86
N ALA A 25 -7.24 -2.10 -0.68
CA ALA A 25 -6.13 -1.47 -1.40
C ALA A 25 -4.85 -2.20 -0.99
N SER A 26 -4.30 -3.04 -1.87
CA SER A 26 -3.09 -3.80 -1.56
C SER A 26 -1.85 -2.96 -1.82
N PHE A 27 -1.31 -2.42 -0.74
CA PHE A 27 0.07 -1.94 -0.71
C PHE A 27 1.02 -3.14 -0.76
N VAL A 28 1.86 -3.19 -1.80
CA VAL A 28 2.84 -4.26 -2.03
C VAL A 28 4.22 -3.73 -1.68
N ASP A 29 4.90 -4.36 -0.72
CA ASP A 29 6.28 -4.01 -0.38
C ASP A 29 7.25 -4.52 -1.46
N ASN A 30 8.07 -3.61 -2.01
CA ASN A 30 9.07 -3.92 -3.02
C ASN A 30 10.41 -4.40 -2.43
N GLN A 31 10.53 -4.51 -1.10
CA GLN A 31 11.71 -4.96 -0.34
C GLN A 31 12.97 -4.10 -0.57
N ASN A 32 12.78 -2.86 -1.02
CA ASN A 32 13.82 -1.88 -1.29
C ASN A 32 13.55 -0.52 -0.63
N GLY A 33 12.64 -0.49 0.35
CA GLY A 33 12.19 0.74 1.02
C GLY A 33 11.12 1.52 0.25
N SER A 34 10.53 0.93 -0.80
CA SER A 34 9.35 1.45 -1.50
C SER A 34 8.18 0.49 -1.43
N VAL A 35 6.98 1.04 -1.60
CA VAL A 35 5.70 0.31 -1.58
C VAL A 35 4.88 0.72 -2.80
N THR A 36 4.32 -0.25 -3.51
CA THR A 36 3.43 -0.02 -4.66
C THR A 36 1.98 -0.11 -4.21
N ASP A 37 1.20 0.94 -4.47
CA ASP A 37 -0.25 0.91 -4.34
C ASP A 37 -0.86 0.30 -5.61
N SER A 38 -1.37 -0.92 -5.51
CA SER A 38 -2.00 -1.62 -6.63
C SER A 38 -3.25 -0.94 -7.17
N THR A 39 -3.87 -0.05 -6.40
CA THR A 39 -5.12 0.64 -6.74
C THR A 39 -4.87 1.82 -7.67
N THR A 40 -3.84 2.62 -7.34
CA THR A 40 -3.48 3.82 -8.11
C THR A 40 -2.36 3.55 -9.12
N GLY A 41 -1.61 2.46 -8.95
CA GLY A 41 -0.40 2.17 -9.70
C GLY A 41 0.80 3.04 -9.30
N LEU A 42 0.66 3.86 -8.24
CA LEU A 42 1.73 4.70 -7.74
C LEU A 42 2.67 3.92 -6.80
N MET A 43 3.90 4.39 -6.72
CA MET A 43 4.90 3.89 -5.80
C MET A 43 5.27 4.97 -4.78
N TRP A 44 5.40 4.57 -3.52
CA TRP A 44 5.64 5.44 -2.38
C TRP A 44 6.89 5.02 -1.62
N GLN A 45 7.56 5.96 -0.96
CA GLN A 45 8.61 5.62 0.01
C GLN A 45 7.93 4.98 1.23
N GLN A 46 8.49 3.88 1.75
CA GLN A 46 7.90 3.16 2.89
C GLN A 46 7.95 3.97 4.20
N GLY A 47 8.98 4.81 4.37
CA GLY A 47 9.11 5.77 5.46
C GLY A 47 9.15 7.20 4.92
N ASP A 48 8.62 8.15 5.69
CA ASP A 48 8.65 9.57 5.33
C ASP A 48 9.97 10.25 5.73
N SER A 49 10.09 11.54 5.45
CA SER A 49 11.28 12.32 5.84
C SER A 49 11.48 12.40 7.36
N PHE A 50 10.41 12.27 8.16
CA PHE A 50 10.54 12.24 9.62
C PHE A 50 11.14 10.92 10.09
N HIS A 51 10.79 9.81 9.45
CA HIS A 51 11.41 8.51 9.71
C HIS A 51 12.94 8.59 9.54
N ASP A 52 13.41 9.24 8.48
CA ASP A 52 14.84 9.37 8.18
C ASP A 52 15.55 10.42 9.05
N LEU A 53 14.95 11.60 9.23
CA LEU A 53 15.63 12.78 9.79
C LEU A 53 15.27 13.07 11.25
N LYS A 54 14.23 12.44 11.80
CA LYS A 54 13.67 12.69 13.14
C LYS A 54 13.33 14.18 13.40
N LYS A 55 13.02 14.92 12.33
CA LYS A 55 12.61 16.33 12.37
C LYS A 55 11.54 16.61 11.31
N GLY A 56 10.65 17.56 11.61
CA GLY A 56 9.73 18.11 10.61
C GLY A 56 10.48 18.98 9.60
N LEU A 57 10.00 18.99 8.36
CA LEU A 57 10.56 19.79 7.28
C LEU A 57 9.62 20.94 6.93
N ASN A 58 10.19 22.11 6.62
CA ASN A 58 9.45 23.16 5.92
C ASN A 58 9.37 22.83 4.42
N TRP A 59 8.61 23.61 3.66
CA TRP A 59 8.42 23.40 2.23
C TRP A 59 9.74 23.31 1.43
N TYR A 60 10.69 24.20 1.69
CA TYR A 60 11.97 24.23 0.97
C TYR A 60 12.84 23.02 1.32
N ASP A 61 12.91 22.66 2.61
CA ASP A 61 13.64 21.48 3.05
C ASP A 61 13.03 20.18 2.47
N ALA A 62 11.70 20.12 2.30
CA ALA A 62 11.03 18.98 1.69
C ALA A 62 11.36 18.83 0.20
N LEU A 63 11.44 19.95 -0.55
CA LEU A 63 11.89 19.93 -1.94
C LEU A 63 13.35 19.48 -2.05
N GLU A 64 14.22 19.91 -1.14
CA GLU A 64 15.62 19.46 -1.07
C GLU A 64 15.70 17.97 -0.74
N TYR A 65 14.90 17.48 0.21
CA TYR A 65 14.83 16.06 0.54
C TYR A 65 14.48 15.20 -0.68
N VAL A 66 13.48 15.59 -1.48
CA VAL A 66 13.12 14.89 -2.71
C VAL A 66 14.26 14.94 -3.74
N ALA A 67 14.94 16.08 -3.88
CA ALA A 67 16.09 16.22 -4.78
C ALA A 67 17.25 15.28 -4.38
N ILE A 68 17.52 15.16 -3.08
CA ILE A 68 18.53 14.23 -2.54
C ILE A 68 18.15 12.79 -2.86
N LYS A 69 16.91 12.35 -2.57
CA LYS A 69 16.46 10.99 -2.90
C LYS A 69 16.58 10.66 -4.39
N ASN A 70 16.31 11.62 -5.25
CA ASN A 70 16.48 11.48 -6.70
C ASN A 70 17.95 11.35 -7.11
N SER A 71 18.84 12.15 -6.50
CA SER A 71 20.29 12.06 -6.74
C SER A 71 20.87 10.73 -6.26
N GLU A 72 20.37 10.21 -5.14
CA GLU A 72 20.78 8.92 -4.56
C GLU A 72 20.22 7.71 -5.31
N LYS A 73 19.27 7.94 -6.24
CA LYS A 73 18.49 6.88 -6.90
C LYS A 73 17.83 5.95 -5.88
N PHE A 74 17.20 6.52 -4.85
CA PHE A 74 16.55 5.74 -3.79
C PHE A 74 15.57 4.71 -4.39
N ALA A 75 15.64 3.47 -3.89
CA ALA A 75 14.92 2.30 -4.42
C ALA A 75 15.16 2.00 -5.92
N GLY A 76 16.21 2.57 -6.54
CA GLY A 76 16.49 2.45 -7.98
C GLY A 76 15.83 3.53 -8.85
N HIS A 77 15.16 4.51 -8.24
CA HIS A 77 14.37 5.53 -8.94
C HIS A 77 14.90 6.95 -8.71
N SER A 78 14.77 7.81 -9.72
CA SER A 78 15.25 9.20 -9.70
C SER A 78 14.17 10.22 -10.07
N ASP A 79 12.91 9.81 -9.99
CA ASP A 79 11.73 10.59 -10.36
C ASP A 79 10.72 10.74 -9.21
N TRP A 80 11.19 10.63 -7.97
CA TRP A 80 10.44 10.94 -6.75
C TRP A 80 9.93 12.37 -6.75
N ARG A 81 8.74 12.57 -6.17
CA ARG A 81 8.00 13.84 -6.14
C ARG A 81 7.42 14.07 -4.75
N LEU A 82 7.20 15.34 -4.40
CA LEU A 82 6.48 15.77 -3.20
C LEU A 82 4.97 15.85 -3.50
#